data_AF-A0A7S2BGK1-F1
#
_entry.id   AF-A0A7S2BGK1-F1
#
_cell.length_a   1.000
_cell.length_b   1.000
_cell.length_c   1.000
_cell.angle_alpha   90.00
_cell.angle_beta   90.00
_cell.angle_gamma   90.00
#
_symmetry.space_group_name_H-M   'P 1'
#
loop_
_entity.id
_entity.type
_entity.pdbx_description
1 polymer ?
#
loop_
_entity_poly.entity_id
_entity_poly.type
_entity_poly.pdbx_seq_one_letter_code
_entity_poly.pdbx_strand_id
1 'polypeptide(L)'
;EQVLNATLVEKFGSVKLDAEVPQVMQWSPEAPHLHTVRLSLAAKSGEGSDTISVRFGMRRIETKKDGIYLNGKRIVLKGVNRHSTTPASGSALTMEEIRRDVDLLKELGVNFVRGAH
;
A
#
# COMPACT_ATOMS: atom_id res chain seq x y z
N GLU A 1 -18.60 2.47 -4.25
CA GLU A 1 -17.31 2.26 -4.92
C GLU A 1 -17.28 3.18 -6.13
N GLN A 2 -16.35 4.13 -6.22
CA GLN A 2 -16.25 5.01 -7.38
C GLN A 2 -15.29 4.36 -8.38
N VAL A 3 -15.80 4.03 -9.57
CA VAL A 3 -15.00 3.43 -10.65
C VAL A 3 -14.73 4.51 -11.68
N LEU A 4 -13.45 4.80 -11.92
CA LEU A 4 -13.00 5.68 -12.99
C LEU A 4 -12.41 4.82 -14.09
N ASN A 5 -12.90 4.99 -15.32
CA ASN A 5 -12.44 4.25 -16.48
C ASN A 5 -11.72 5.20 -17.43
N ALA A 6 -10.56 4.78 -17.93
CA ALA A 6 -9.81 5.46 -18.98
C ALA A 6 -9.26 4.44 -19.96
N THR A 7 -9.32 4.74 -21.25
CA THR A 7 -8.82 3.87 -22.32
C THR A 7 -7.87 4.67 -23.19
N LEU A 8 -6.67 4.14 -23.45
CA LEU A 8 -5.72 4.70 -24.40
C LEU A 8 -5.28 3.63 -25.40
N VAL A 9 -4.91 4.08 -26.59
CA VAL A 9 -4.44 3.23 -27.67
C VAL A 9 -3.05 3.68 -28.06
N GLU A 10 -2.06 2.86 -27.76
CA GLU A 10 -0.64 3.08 -28.06
C GLU A 10 -0.09 1.86 -28.79
N LYS A 11 0.84 2.07 -29.74
CA LYS A 11 1.41 0.96 -30.53
C LYS A 11 2.61 0.32 -29.83
N PHE A 12 3.51 1.15 -29.28
CA PHE A 12 4.68 0.74 -28.50
C PHE A 12 5.15 1.93 -27.66
N GLY A 13 5.44 1.73 -26.38
CA GLY A 13 6.00 2.77 -25.52
C GLY A 13 5.48 2.73 -24.09
N SER A 14 5.57 3.88 -23.42
CA SER A 14 5.08 4.10 -22.06
C SER A 14 3.81 4.97 -22.09
N VAL A 15 2.79 4.57 -21.33
CA VAL A 15 1.59 5.38 -21.13
C VAL A 15 1.61 5.99 -19.74
N LYS A 16 1.36 7.31 -19.66
CA LYS A 16 1.09 7.99 -18.39
C LYS A 16 -0.41 8.30 -18.32
N LEU A 17 -1.02 7.92 -17.21
CA LEU A 17 -2.40 8.21 -16.87
C LEU A 17 -2.44 9.12 -15.66
N ASP A 18 -3.08 10.28 -15.81
CA ASP A 18 -3.40 11.18 -14.71
C ASP A 18 -4.92 11.13 -14.50
N ALA A 19 -5.36 10.93 -13.25
CA ALA A 19 -6.76 10.84 -12.90
C ALA A 19 -7.03 11.59 -11.58
N GLU A 20 -8.12 12.34 -11.54
CA GLU A 20 -8.60 12.96 -10.32
C GLU A 20 -9.56 12.01 -9.59
N VAL A 21 -9.26 11.74 -8.32
CA VAL A 21 -10.09 10.87 -7.47
C VAL A 21 -10.76 11.76 -6.41
N PRO A 22 -12.02 12.19 -6.63
CA PRO A 22 -12.71 13.03 -5.67
C PRO A 22 -13.07 12.23 -4.41
N GLN A 23 -13.19 12.92 -3.28
CA GLN A 23 -13.66 12.33 -2.00
C GLN A 23 -12.88 11.07 -1.57
N VAL A 24 -11.56 11.09 -1.76
CA VAL A 24 -10.71 9.93 -1.47
C VAL A 24 -10.68 9.60 0.03
N MET A 25 -10.97 8.35 0.38
CA MET A 25 -10.73 7.85 1.73
C MET A 25 -9.22 7.71 1.95
N GLN A 26 -8.70 8.45 2.93
CA GLN A 26 -7.27 8.45 3.25
C GLN A 26 -6.86 7.19 4.00
N TRP A 27 -5.67 6.69 3.69
CA TRP A 27 -5.06 5.59 4.43
C TRP A 27 -4.37 6.11 5.70
N SER A 28 -4.53 5.37 6.80
CA SER A 28 -3.75 5.47 8.04
C SER A 28 -3.63 4.09 8.70
N PRO A 29 -2.71 3.87 9.66
CA PRO A 29 -2.63 2.62 10.42
C PRO A 29 -3.95 2.26 11.14
N GLU A 30 -4.68 3.26 11.63
CA GLU A 30 -5.94 3.10 12.35
C GLU A 30 -7.14 2.91 11.41
N ALA A 31 -7.10 3.54 10.24
CA ALA A 31 -8.09 3.41 9.18
C ALA A 31 -7.40 3.07 7.85
N PRO A 32 -7.08 1.80 7.58
CA PRO A 32 -6.28 1.37 6.44
C PRO A 32 -7.11 1.28 5.15
N HIS A 33 -7.76 2.37 4.75
CA HIS A 33 -8.53 2.44 3.52
C HIS A 33 -7.62 2.21 2.30
N LEU A 34 -8.00 1.24 1.48
CA LEU A 34 -7.25 0.86 0.27
C LEU A 34 -8.15 0.99 -0.95
N HIS A 35 -7.59 1.55 -2.01
CA HIS A 35 -8.16 1.66 -3.34
C HIS A 35 -7.51 0.63 -4.25
N THR A 36 -8.17 0.27 -5.35
CA THR A 36 -7.65 -0.69 -6.32
C THR A 36 -7.57 -0.02 -7.69
N VAL A 37 -6.39 -0.04 -8.31
CA VAL A 37 -6.25 0.22 -9.74
C VAL A 37 -6.22 -1.12 -10.46
N ARG A 38 -7.05 -1.26 -11.48
CA ARG A 38 -6.98 -2.36 -12.45
C ARG A 38 -6.52 -1.77 -13.79
N LEU A 39 -5.42 -2.31 -14.31
CA LEU A 39 -4.91 -1.95 -15.63
C LEU A 39 -5.05 -3.17 -16.52
N SER A 40 -5.77 -3.00 -17.64
CA SER A 40 -5.97 -4.04 -18.63
C SER A 40 -5.40 -3.60 -19.96
N LEU A 41 -4.53 -4.44 -20.54
CA LEU A 41 -3.99 -4.27 -21.89
C LEU A 41 -4.72 -5.26 -22.80
N ALA A 42 -5.49 -4.76 -23.76
CA ALA A 42 -6.22 -5.58 -24.72
C ALA A 42 -5.67 -5.39 -26.14
N ALA A 43 -5.57 -6.47 -26.91
CA ALA A 43 -5.22 -6.40 -28.32
C ALA A 43 -6.36 -5.76 -29.12
N LYS A 44 -6.02 -4.99 -30.18
CA LYS A 44 -7.04 -4.41 -31.08
C LYS A 44 -7.91 -5.45 -31.77
N SER A 45 -7.40 -6.66 -31.99
CA SER A 45 -8.14 -7.78 -32.56
C SER A 45 -9.21 -8.33 -31.62
N GLY A 46 -9.21 -7.93 -30.34
CA GLY A 46 -10.06 -8.52 -29.29
C GLY A 46 -9.56 -9.86 -28.76
N GLU A 47 -8.51 -10.45 -29.37
CA GLU A 47 -7.91 -11.69 -28.91
C GLU A 47 -6.80 -11.42 -27.89
N GLY A 48 -7.11 -11.67 -26.62
CA GLY A 48 -6.16 -11.59 -25.52
C GLY A 48 -6.23 -10.27 -24.74
N SER A 49 -6.20 -10.41 -23.42
CA SER A 49 -6.05 -9.30 -22.49
C SER A 49 -5.14 -9.70 -21.34
N ASP A 50 -4.14 -8.88 -21.03
CA ASP A 50 -3.40 -8.98 -19.78
C ASP A 50 -3.99 -7.98 -18.79
N THR A 51 -4.07 -8.36 -17.51
CA THR A 51 -4.63 -7.50 -16.48
C THR A 51 -3.83 -7.60 -15.19
N ILE A 52 -3.40 -6.44 -14.70
CA ILE A 52 -2.80 -6.31 -13.37
C ILE A 52 -3.75 -5.54 -12.46
N SER A 53 -3.80 -5.94 -11.19
CA SER A 53 -4.56 -5.25 -10.16
C SER A 53 -3.64 -4.90 -8.99
N VAL A 54 -3.61 -3.63 -8.61
CA VAL A 54 -2.76 -3.11 -7.54
C VAL A 54 -3.62 -2.41 -6.51
N ARG A 55 -3.47 -2.81 -5.24
CA ARG A 55 -4.08 -2.13 -4.10
C ARG A 55 -3.13 -1.08 -3.56
N PHE A 56 -3.64 0.10 -3.23
CA PHE A 56 -2.85 1.22 -2.73
C PHE A 56 -3.63 2.07 -1.74
N GLY A 57 -2.91 2.73 -0.82
CA GLY A 57 -3.49 3.61 0.20
C GLY A 57 -3.10 5.06 -0.07
N MET A 58 -4.10 5.93 -0.18
CA MET A 58 -3.92 7.36 -0.44
C MET A 58 -3.54 8.08 0.85
N ARG A 59 -2.27 8.47 0.97
CA ARG A 59 -1.74 9.16 2.15
C ARG A 59 -0.71 10.20 1.76
N ARG A 60 -0.57 11.23 2.60
CA ARG A 60 0.50 12.23 2.49
C ARG A 60 1.41 12.10 3.71
N ILE A 61 2.70 11.90 3.47
CA ILE A 61 3.72 11.93 4.52
C ILE A 61 4.58 13.16 4.31
N GLU A 62 4.77 13.94 5.37
CA GLU A 62 5.58 15.16 5.31
C GLU A 62 6.52 15.22 6.51
N THR A 63 7.74 15.72 6.28
CA THR A 63 8.64 16.08 7.36
C THR A 63 8.66 17.60 7.47
N LYS A 64 8.40 18.10 8.67
CA LYS A 64 8.50 19.53 9.02
C LYS A 64 9.56 19.68 10.11
N LYS A 65 9.94 20.91 10.43
CA LYS A 65 11.00 21.19 11.43
C LYS A 65 10.75 20.53 12.78
N ASP A 66 9.49 20.35 13.14
CA ASP A 66 9.03 19.83 14.44
C ASP A 66 8.59 18.37 14.41
N GLY A 67 8.68 17.66 13.27
CA GLY A 67 8.46 16.22 13.21
C GLY A 67 7.86 15.69 11.91
N ILE A 68 7.32 14.48 12.00
CA ILE A 68 6.70 13.76 10.88
C ILE A 68 5.18 13.93 10.94
N TYR A 69 4.57 14.11 9.79
CA TYR A 69 3.15 14.31 9.61
C TYR A 69 2.59 13.23 8.69
N LEU A 70 1.46 12.65 9.09
CA LEU A 70 0.64 11.77 8.26
C LEU A 70 -0.70 12.46 8.03
N ASN A 71 -1.05 12.69 6.76
CA ASN A 71 -2.28 13.36 6.35
C ASN A 71 -2.48 14.72 7.06
N GLY A 72 -1.39 15.48 7.19
CA GLY A 72 -1.40 16.80 7.85
C GLY A 72 -1.42 16.76 9.38
N LYS A 73 -1.50 15.59 10.01
CA LYS A 73 -1.45 15.43 11.48
C LYS A 73 -0.07 14.98 11.92
N ARG A 74 0.51 15.66 12.92
CA ARG A 74 1.81 15.28 13.49
C ARG A 74 1.67 13.92 14.17
N ILE A 75 2.61 13.02 13.91
CA ILE A 75 2.65 11.68 14.52
C ILE A 75 3.93 11.48 15.32
N VAL A 76 3.85 10.63 16.34
CA VAL A 76 5.01 10.08 17.05
C VAL A 76 5.17 8.64 16.61
N LEU A 77 6.34 8.28 16.09
CA LEU A 77 6.67 6.91 15.72
C LEU A 77 6.93 6.09 16.99
N LYS A 78 5.97 5.25 17.36
CA LYS A 78 6.09 4.24 18.41
C LYS A 78 6.53 2.95 17.74
N GLY A 79 7.84 2.85 17.52
CA GLY A 79 8.41 1.88 16.59
C GLY A 79 9.21 0.75 17.23
N VAL A 80 9.24 -0.39 16.55
CA VAL A 80 10.16 -1.51 16.86
C VAL A 80 11.00 -1.88 15.63
N ASN A 81 12.16 -2.49 15.89
CA ASN A 81 12.94 -3.19 14.87
C ASN A 81 12.50 -4.66 14.86
N ARG A 82 12.20 -5.22 13.69
CA ARG A 82 11.72 -6.61 13.57
C ARG A 82 12.51 -7.33 12.48
N HIS A 83 13.29 -8.33 12.88
CA HIS A 83 13.89 -9.30 11.95
C HIS A 83 12.85 -10.34 11.55
N SER A 84 12.94 -10.82 10.33
CA SER A 84 12.05 -11.89 9.85
C SER A 84 12.60 -13.25 10.24
N THR A 85 12.53 -13.58 11.52
CA THR A 85 12.93 -14.89 12.04
C THR A 85 11.98 -15.42 13.12
N THR A 86 11.73 -16.73 13.12
CA THR A 86 11.11 -17.44 14.25
C THR A 86 11.96 -18.66 14.63
N PRO A 87 11.90 -19.15 15.89
CA PRO A 87 12.61 -20.36 16.28
C PRO A 87 12.21 -21.61 15.48
N ALA A 88 10.96 -21.67 15.00
CA ALA A 88 10.43 -22.81 14.27
C ALA A 88 10.78 -22.77 12.77
N SER A 89 10.66 -21.60 12.15
CA SER A 89 10.71 -21.45 10.68
C SER A 89 12.00 -20.78 10.19
N GLY A 90 12.90 -20.38 11.10
CA GLY A 90 14.06 -19.57 10.76
C GLY A 90 13.59 -18.31 10.02
N SER A 91 14.20 -18.00 8.87
CA SER A 91 13.80 -16.85 8.04
C SER A 91 12.66 -17.14 7.05
N ALA A 92 12.15 -18.37 6.98
CA ALA A 92 11.11 -18.79 6.05
C ALA A 92 9.72 -18.70 6.68
N LEU A 93 9.32 -17.49 7.10
CA LEU A 93 8.09 -17.30 7.85
C LEU A 93 6.84 -17.60 7.03
N THR A 94 5.89 -18.23 7.70
CA THR A 94 4.52 -18.40 7.22
C THR A 94 3.71 -17.12 7.36
N MET A 95 2.64 -17.00 6.57
CA MET A 95 1.70 -15.88 6.70
C MET A 95 0.97 -15.87 8.05
N GLU A 96 0.86 -17.01 8.74
CA GLU A 96 0.28 -17.06 10.08
C GLU A 96 1.20 -16.39 11.10
N GLU A 97 2.50 -16.72 11.09
CA GLU A 97 3.49 -16.10 11.96
C GLU A 97 3.57 -14.58 11.74
N ILE A 98 3.55 -14.13 10.48
CA ILE A 98 3.55 -12.70 10.15
C ILE A 98 2.28 -12.01 10.70
N ARG A 99 1.10 -12.64 10.58
CA ARG A 99 -0.14 -12.08 11.13
C ARG A 99 -0.09 -11.99 12.65
N ARG A 100 0.35 -13.06 13.32
CA ARG A 100 0.50 -13.08 14.78
C ARG A 100 1.39 -11.93 15.27
N ASP A 101 2.51 -11.69 14.60
CA ASP A 101 3.39 -10.57 14.93
C ASP A 101 2.69 -9.22 14.73
N VAL A 102 1.99 -9.01 13.62
CA VAL A 102 1.25 -7.77 13.37
C VAL A 102 0.16 -7.54 14.43
N ASP A 103 -0.57 -8.59 14.83
CA ASP A 103 -1.61 -8.49 15.84
C ASP A 103 -1.02 -8.09 17.20
N LEU A 104 0.06 -8.75 17.63
CA LEU A 104 0.79 -8.39 18.86
C LEU A 104 1.31 -6.95 18.84
N LEU A 105 1.85 -6.50 17.71
CA LEU A 105 2.32 -5.12 17.57
C LEU A 105 1.18 -4.11 17.70
N LYS A 106 0.01 -4.41 17.13
CA LYS A 106 -1.18 -3.57 17.27
C LYS A 106 -1.68 -3.54 18.72
N GLU A 107 -1.69 -4.67 19.42
CA GLU A 107 -2.05 -4.76 20.84
C GLU A 107 -1.11 -3.92 21.72
N LEU A 108 0.19 -3.88 21.39
CA LEU A 108 1.19 -3.05 22.07
C LEU A 108 1.10 -1.56 21.72
N GLY A 109 0.20 -1.17 20.82
CA GLY A 109 0.06 0.22 20.35
C GLY A 109 1.23 0.69 19.47
N VAL A 110 1.96 -0.24 18.86
CA VAL A 110 3.01 0.05 17.87
C VAL A 110 2.36 0.54 16.58
N ASN A 111 2.88 1.63 16.02
CA ASN A 111 2.38 2.22 14.77
C ASN A 111 3.43 2.26 13.65
N PHE A 112 4.64 1.75 13.91
CA PHE A 112 5.74 1.73 12.96
C PHE A 112 6.62 0.50 13.19
N VAL A 113 7.03 -0.15 12.11
CA VAL A 113 7.99 -1.25 12.16
C VAL A 113 9.12 -0.94 11.20
N ARG A 114 10.35 -1.01 11.69
CA ARG A 114 11.54 -1.03 10.83
C ARG A 114 11.89 -2.48 10.56
N GLY A 115 11.90 -2.88 9.30
CA GLY A 115 12.49 -4.16 8.87
C GLY A 115 13.98 -4.15 9.20
N ALA A 116 14.36 -4.94 10.19
CA ALA A 116 15.74 -5.04 10.65
C ALA A 116 16.44 -6.19 9.94
N HIS A 117 17.71 -5.93 9.63
CA HIS A 117 18.40 -6.25 8.38
C HIS A 117 18.34 -7.71 7.92
#